data_AF-A0A812ZQG1-F1
#
_entry.id   AF-A0A812ZQG1-F1
#
_cell.length_a   1.000
_cell.length_b   1.000
_cell.length_c   1.000
_cell.angle_alpha   90.00
_cell.angle_beta   90.00
_cell.angle_gamma   90.00
#
_symmetry.space_group_name_H-M   'P 1'
#
loop_
_entity.id
_entity.type
_entity.pdbx_description
1 polymer ?
#
loop_
_entity_poly.entity_id
_entity_poly.type
_entity_poly.pdbx_seq_one_letter_code
_entity_poly.pdbx_strand_id
1 'polypeptide(L)'
;MLRLTTITVFLTCGIASGSECLDCAGDEIQLVQLKEVHSHQVGKSNANAATQEVELEGSENDPPLYCRDAEPQSPRDVSSGFVGDMRARMKPLDGDAIKDFTQVNLHWHLGAEHYSKGEYDIPVGKHLHYRHGVPEWDGHPLVPEGTQPGFFCNLRHYDDYLKPYDFQYCKHAKVGYTYEFHWVFSSAGPLEREFRIFNGLGQAFNRSKNPTAIVRGQVCRIINDERLRTEDQIEEDYNNFIEQWREPYLGDAVRYVGSTTGPSYNNEVCSPLQVNWHVDTKCCTLTAQTMDRTCQRMAELGLTTDLAPHGSRELVDRAYSSVVAYPLNDEDMRH
;
A
#
# COMPACT_ATOMS: atom_id res chain seq x y z
N MET A 1 12.55 46.36 19.36
CA MET A 1 13.95 46.41 18.87
C MET A 1 14.06 45.44 17.71
N LEU A 2 14.08 45.94 16.47
CA LEU A 2 14.32 45.13 15.28
C LEU A 2 15.79 44.70 15.26
N ARG A 3 16.06 43.40 15.10
CA ARG A 3 17.33 42.92 14.55
C ARG A 3 17.10 42.62 13.08
N LEU A 4 17.70 43.43 12.20
CA LEU A 4 17.89 43.07 10.80
C LEU A 4 18.92 41.93 10.75
N THR A 5 18.60 40.87 10.02
CA THR A 5 19.62 39.91 9.57
C THR A 5 19.62 39.97 8.04
N THR A 6 20.64 40.61 7.48
CA THR A 6 20.89 40.65 6.03
C THR A 6 21.48 39.31 5.62
N ILE A 7 20.81 38.56 4.74
CA ILE A 7 21.40 37.38 4.11
C ILE A 7 21.87 37.80 2.72
N THR A 8 23.19 37.90 2.54
CA THR A 8 23.84 38.09 1.25
C THR A 8 24.06 36.72 0.62
N VAL A 9 23.42 36.44 -0.51
CA VAL A 9 23.68 35.24 -1.30
C VAL A 9 24.80 35.57 -2.30
N PHE A 10 25.97 34.96 -2.14
CA PHE A 10 27.02 34.97 -3.16
C PHE A 10 26.72 33.84 -4.16
N LEU A 11 26.43 34.20 -5.41
CA LEU A 11 26.53 33.25 -6.53
C LEU A 11 28.01 33.05 -6.86
N THR A 12 28.58 31.91 -6.49
CA THR A 12 29.86 31.46 -7.03
C THR A 12 29.61 30.81 -8.39
N CYS A 13 29.91 31.53 -9.47
CA CYS A 13 29.97 30.96 -10.81
C CYS A 13 31.28 30.16 -10.93
N GLY A 14 31.18 28.84 -11.03
CA GLY A 14 32.32 27.96 -11.29
C GLY A 14 32.82 28.14 -12.71
N ILE A 15 34.09 28.52 -12.87
CA ILE A 15 34.76 28.63 -14.16
C ILE A 15 35.09 27.22 -14.64
N ALA A 16 34.50 26.80 -15.76
CA ALA A 16 35.03 25.74 -16.60
C ALA A 16 35.46 26.37 -17.94
N SER A 17 36.73 26.15 -18.27
CA SER A 17 37.40 26.63 -19.48
C SER A 17 36.78 26.09 -20.76
N GLY A 18 36.53 26.96 -21.74
CA GLY A 18 36.42 26.58 -23.15
C GLY A 18 35.18 27.11 -23.88
N SER A 19 35.37 28.26 -24.53
CA SER A 19 34.65 28.79 -25.71
C SER A 19 33.11 28.99 -25.67
N GLU A 20 32.76 30.28 -25.81
CA GLU A 20 31.54 30.89 -26.36
C GLU A 20 30.37 31.20 -25.41
N CYS A 21 30.35 32.48 -24.97
CA CYS A 21 29.17 33.19 -24.48
C CYS A 21 28.21 33.47 -25.65
N LEU A 22 26.92 33.17 -25.48
CA LEU A 22 25.85 33.84 -26.24
C LEU A 22 25.03 34.72 -25.29
N ASP A 23 25.01 36.01 -25.59
CA ASP A 23 24.13 37.02 -25.03
C ASP A 23 22.65 36.67 -25.25
N CYS A 24 21.83 36.88 -24.22
CA CYS A 24 20.43 37.27 -24.39
C CYS A 24 20.16 38.49 -23.50
N ALA A 25 20.03 39.64 -24.15
CA ALA A 25 19.64 40.92 -23.58
C ALA A 25 18.12 40.98 -23.32
N GLY A 26 17.75 41.67 -22.24
CA GLY A 26 16.54 42.50 -22.04
C GLY A 26 15.15 41.90 -22.28
N ASP A 27 14.33 41.81 -21.22
CA ASP A 27 13.16 42.71 -21.08
C ASP A 27 12.50 42.61 -19.68
N GLU A 28 11.77 43.67 -19.35
CA GLU A 28 11.17 44.16 -18.09
C GLU A 28 10.73 43.14 -17.01
N ILE A 29 11.19 43.37 -15.78
CA ILE A 29 10.67 42.74 -14.55
C ILE A 29 9.46 43.55 -14.06
N GLN A 30 8.26 43.02 -14.27
CA GLN A 30 7.07 43.46 -13.53
C GLN A 30 7.13 42.92 -12.10
N LEU A 31 7.25 43.82 -11.12
CA LEU A 31 7.03 43.53 -9.71
C LEU A 31 5.57 43.10 -9.49
N VAL A 32 5.34 41.83 -9.17
CA VAL A 32 4.13 41.38 -8.52
C VAL A 32 4.48 41.00 -7.08
N GLN A 33 3.95 41.79 -6.14
CA GLN A 33 4.04 41.51 -4.71
C GLN A 33 3.25 40.24 -4.38
N LEU A 34 3.94 39.21 -3.87
CA LEU A 34 3.30 38.13 -3.14
C LEU A 34 3.27 38.49 -1.65
N LYS A 35 2.07 38.72 -1.12
CA LYS A 35 1.81 38.79 0.32
C LYS A 35 2.12 37.42 0.93
N GLU A 36 3.16 37.35 1.76
CA GLU A 36 3.29 36.27 2.74
C GLU A 36 2.17 36.41 3.78
N VAL A 37 1.30 35.41 3.87
CA VAL A 37 0.43 35.22 5.04
C VAL A 37 1.14 34.24 5.96
N HIS A 38 1.83 34.77 6.96
CA HIS A 38 2.25 34.00 8.13
C HIS A 38 1.05 33.81 9.06
N SER A 39 0.64 32.56 9.31
CA SER A 39 -0.07 32.20 10.54
C SER A 39 0.86 31.39 11.44
N HIS A 40 1.51 32.08 12.37
CA HIS A 40 1.96 31.47 13.62
C HIS A 40 0.72 31.10 14.45
N GLN A 41 0.56 29.82 14.79
CA GLN A 41 0.00 29.46 16.10
C GLN A 41 0.90 28.42 16.76
N VAL A 42 1.46 28.85 17.88
CA VAL A 42 2.17 28.05 18.87
C VAL A 42 1.11 27.25 19.63
N GLY A 43 1.07 25.94 19.41
CA GLY A 43 0.33 24.99 20.24
C GLY A 43 1.33 24.04 20.90
N LYS A 44 1.54 24.17 22.22
CA LYS A 44 2.19 23.13 23.01
C LYS A 44 1.30 21.89 22.98
N SER A 45 1.81 20.75 22.52
CA SER A 45 1.20 19.46 22.87
C SER A 45 2.27 18.36 22.95
N ASN A 46 2.00 17.44 23.86
CA ASN A 46 2.91 16.46 24.43
C ASN A 46 3.46 15.45 23.42
N ALA A 47 4.66 14.95 23.71
CA ALA A 47 5.20 13.76 23.08
C ALA A 47 4.21 12.59 23.20
N ASN A 48 3.62 12.21 22.08
CA ASN A 48 3.13 10.87 21.78
C ASN A 48 3.33 10.69 20.27
N ALA A 49 4.16 9.71 19.91
CA ALA A 49 4.36 9.31 18.53
C ALA A 49 3.08 8.63 18.01
N ALA A 50 2.19 9.41 17.42
CA ALA A 50 1.13 8.91 16.56
C ALA A 50 1.68 8.88 15.13
N THR A 51 1.69 7.70 14.53
CA THR A 51 1.89 7.47 13.10
C THR A 51 0.79 8.21 12.35
N GLN A 52 1.13 9.35 11.75
CA GLN A 52 0.23 10.05 10.85
C GLN A 52 0.47 9.51 9.44
N GLU A 53 -0.41 8.61 9.00
CA GLU A 53 -0.56 8.26 7.60
C GLU A 53 -0.84 9.56 6.83
N VAL A 54 -0.09 9.83 5.76
CA VAL A 54 -0.47 10.86 4.79
C VAL A 54 -1.46 10.20 3.84
N GLU A 55 -2.69 10.03 4.31
CA GLU A 55 -3.83 9.82 3.44
C GLU A 55 -4.09 11.12 2.67
N LEU A 56 -4.42 10.99 1.39
CA LEU A 56 -5.04 12.09 0.66
C LEU A 56 -6.51 12.15 1.07
N GLU A 57 -6.74 12.56 2.31
CA GLU A 57 -8.06 13.02 2.73
C GLU A 57 -8.39 14.28 1.93
N GLY A 58 -9.65 14.41 1.51
CA GLY A 58 -10.16 15.69 1.04
C GLY A 58 -9.88 16.77 2.09
N SER A 59 -9.90 18.05 1.72
CA SER A 59 -9.73 19.08 2.75
C SER A 59 -10.81 18.88 3.81
N GLU A 60 -10.53 19.17 5.10
CA GLU A 60 -11.51 19.04 6.20
C GLU A 60 -12.85 19.78 5.94
N ASN A 61 -12.93 20.59 4.89
CA ASN A 61 -14.10 21.37 4.47
C ASN A 61 -14.83 20.79 3.24
N ASP A 62 -14.35 19.72 2.62
CA ASP A 62 -15.05 19.09 1.51
C ASP A 62 -16.18 18.20 2.04
N PRO A 63 -17.39 18.25 1.44
CA PRO A 63 -18.48 17.39 1.86
C PRO A 63 -18.11 15.91 1.65
N PRO A 64 -18.54 15.01 2.55
CA PRO A 64 -18.23 13.58 2.41
C PRO A 64 -18.83 13.04 1.11
N LEU A 65 -18.05 12.24 0.38
CA LEU A 65 -18.55 11.52 -0.78
C LEU A 65 -19.37 10.33 -0.29
N TYR A 66 -20.68 10.37 -0.50
CA TYR A 66 -21.54 9.25 -0.16
C TYR A 66 -21.38 8.10 -1.15
N CYS A 67 -21.42 6.87 -0.66
CA CYS A 67 -21.20 5.68 -1.48
C CYS A 67 -22.16 5.52 -2.66
N ARG A 68 -23.42 5.96 -2.52
CA ARG A 68 -24.40 5.98 -3.62
C ARG A 68 -24.00 6.88 -4.80
N ASP A 69 -23.13 7.86 -4.55
CA ASP A 69 -22.69 8.88 -5.51
C ASP A 69 -21.24 8.61 -5.99
N ALA A 70 -20.60 7.54 -5.50
CA ALA A 70 -19.22 7.16 -5.79
C ALA A 70 -19.10 6.12 -6.93
N GLU A 71 -17.86 5.89 -7.39
CA GLU A 71 -17.51 4.68 -8.15
C GLU A 71 -17.43 3.45 -7.23
N PRO A 72 -17.37 2.21 -7.78
CA PRO A 72 -17.21 1.02 -6.96
C PRO A 72 -16.03 1.10 -5.99
N GLN A 73 -16.20 0.48 -4.83
CA GLN A 73 -15.28 0.61 -3.71
C GLN A 73 -14.56 -0.69 -3.41
N SER A 74 -13.48 -0.55 -2.63
CA SER A 74 -12.67 -1.64 -2.11
C SER A 74 -12.54 -1.54 -0.58
N PRO A 75 -12.27 -2.67 0.10
CA PRO A 75 -12.05 -4.01 -0.44
C PRO A 75 -13.35 -4.75 -0.79
N ARG A 76 -13.28 -5.64 -1.78
CA ARG A 76 -14.41 -6.41 -2.36
C ARG A 76 -14.33 -7.90 -1.99
N ASP A 77 -15.47 -8.60 -1.98
CA ASP A 77 -15.51 -10.07 -2.07
C ASP A 77 -15.06 -10.54 -3.46
N VAL A 78 -13.92 -11.22 -3.51
CA VAL A 78 -13.32 -11.75 -4.75
C VAL A 78 -13.54 -13.25 -4.93
N SER A 79 -14.46 -13.85 -4.15
CA SER A 79 -14.88 -15.23 -4.31
C SER A 79 -15.39 -15.51 -5.72
N SER A 80 -15.12 -16.72 -6.21
CA SER A 80 -15.67 -17.19 -7.49
C SER A 80 -17.20 -17.08 -7.50
N GLY A 81 -17.73 -16.37 -8.50
CA GLY A 81 -19.17 -16.13 -8.67
C GLY A 81 -19.75 -14.96 -7.88
N PHE A 82 -18.97 -14.21 -7.10
CA PHE A 82 -19.45 -13.00 -6.44
C PHE A 82 -19.73 -11.88 -7.46
N VAL A 83 -20.93 -11.30 -7.37
CA VAL A 83 -21.41 -10.22 -8.23
C VAL A 83 -21.86 -9.07 -7.33
N GLY A 84 -21.18 -7.93 -7.42
CA GLY A 84 -21.60 -6.68 -6.80
C GLY A 84 -22.73 -6.01 -7.59
N ASP A 85 -23.24 -4.89 -7.11
CA ASP A 85 -24.37 -4.19 -7.73
C ASP A 85 -23.95 -2.87 -8.40
N MET A 86 -22.70 -2.40 -8.20
CA MET A 86 -22.24 -1.12 -8.74
C MET A 86 -21.41 -1.29 -10.02
N ARG A 87 -21.89 -0.72 -11.12
CA ARG A 87 -21.20 -0.81 -12.42
C ARG A 87 -20.11 0.26 -12.50
N ALA A 88 -18.86 -0.17 -12.63
CA ALA A 88 -17.74 0.73 -12.92
C ALA A 88 -17.94 1.44 -14.27
N ARG A 89 -17.55 2.71 -14.36
CA ARG A 89 -17.54 3.46 -15.63
C ARG A 89 -16.49 2.96 -16.62
N MET A 90 -15.42 2.36 -16.11
CA MET A 90 -14.31 1.84 -16.89
C MET A 90 -14.15 0.34 -16.68
N LYS A 91 -13.59 -0.34 -17.67
CA LYS A 91 -13.09 -1.71 -17.47
C LYS A 91 -11.79 -1.65 -16.67
N PRO A 92 -11.52 -2.62 -15.77
CA PRO A 92 -10.24 -2.69 -15.10
C PRO A 92 -9.12 -2.94 -16.11
N LEU A 93 -7.94 -2.42 -15.82
CA LEU A 93 -6.74 -2.67 -16.62
C LEU A 93 -6.32 -4.14 -16.55
N ASP A 94 -5.83 -4.66 -17.68
CA ASP A 94 -5.21 -5.98 -17.79
C ASP A 94 -3.84 -6.00 -17.06
N GLY A 95 -3.27 -7.19 -16.88
CA GLY A 95 -2.01 -7.38 -16.16
C GLY A 95 -0.80 -6.69 -16.80
N ASP A 96 -0.79 -6.63 -18.13
CA ASP A 96 0.32 -6.11 -18.93
C ASP A 96 0.50 -4.60 -18.74
N ALA A 97 -0.58 -3.91 -18.38
CA ALA A 97 -0.58 -2.49 -18.12
C ALA A 97 0.40 -2.08 -17.01
N ILE A 98 0.76 -2.96 -16.05
CA ILE A 98 1.68 -2.60 -14.97
C ILE A 98 3.05 -2.14 -15.49
N LYS A 99 3.49 -2.60 -16.67
CA LYS A 99 4.79 -2.23 -17.26
C LYS A 99 4.92 -0.76 -17.61
N ASP A 100 3.78 -0.08 -17.81
CA ASP A 100 3.73 1.34 -18.12
C ASP A 100 3.67 2.22 -16.86
N PHE A 101 3.68 1.60 -15.67
CA PHE A 101 3.52 2.27 -14.38
C PHE A 101 4.81 2.15 -13.56
N THR A 102 5.02 3.12 -12.68
CA THR A 102 6.12 3.08 -11.71
C THR A 102 5.59 2.53 -10.39
N GLN A 103 6.30 1.57 -9.78
CA GLN A 103 6.01 1.18 -8.41
C GLN A 103 6.32 2.35 -7.48
N VAL A 104 5.34 2.79 -6.69
CA VAL A 104 5.46 3.97 -5.83
C VAL A 104 5.44 3.63 -4.34
N ASN A 105 4.91 2.46 -3.98
CA ASN A 105 4.84 2.02 -2.59
C ASN A 105 4.74 0.48 -2.49
N LEU A 106 5.11 -0.03 -1.32
CA LEU A 106 4.82 -1.37 -0.84
C LEU A 106 4.40 -1.23 0.62
N HIS A 107 3.21 -1.71 0.96
CA HIS A 107 2.73 -1.79 2.34
C HIS A 107 1.93 -3.08 2.52
N TRP A 108 1.52 -3.34 3.75
CA TRP A 108 0.82 -4.56 4.09
C TRP A 108 -0.18 -4.33 5.22
N HIS A 109 -1.30 -5.03 5.15
CA HIS A 109 -2.39 -4.96 6.11
C HIS A 109 -2.40 -6.20 7.00
N LEU A 110 -2.85 -6.04 8.25
CA LEU A 110 -3.15 -7.19 9.11
C LEU A 110 -4.43 -7.88 8.62
N GLY A 111 -4.30 -9.13 8.17
CA GLY A 111 -5.37 -9.85 7.51
C GLY A 111 -5.57 -9.39 6.06
N ALA A 112 -6.41 -10.11 5.35
CA ALA A 112 -6.90 -9.74 4.04
C ALA A 112 -7.98 -8.67 4.19
N GLU A 113 -7.76 -7.51 3.56
CA GLU A 113 -8.82 -6.53 3.37
C GLU A 113 -9.91 -7.13 2.50
N HIS A 114 -9.50 -7.84 1.44
CA HIS A 114 -10.39 -8.58 0.56
C HIS A 114 -10.94 -9.83 1.24
N TYR A 115 -12.10 -10.30 0.78
CA TYR A 115 -12.69 -11.56 1.21
C TYR A 115 -12.68 -12.58 0.07
N SER A 116 -12.27 -13.82 0.35
CA SER A 116 -12.37 -14.94 -0.58
C SER A 116 -12.81 -16.19 0.14
N LYS A 117 -14.02 -16.65 -0.18
CA LYS A 117 -14.67 -17.80 0.45
C LYS A 117 -13.85 -19.08 0.26
N GLY A 118 -13.53 -19.73 1.37
CA GLY A 118 -12.73 -20.95 1.43
C GLY A 118 -11.21 -20.72 1.45
N GLU A 119 -10.76 -19.48 1.25
CA GLU A 119 -9.33 -19.15 1.12
C GLU A 119 -8.89 -18.22 2.25
N TYR A 120 -9.38 -16.99 2.28
CA TYR A 120 -9.21 -16.01 3.36
C TYR A 120 -10.58 -15.53 3.82
N ASP A 121 -11.28 -16.40 4.53
CA ASP A 121 -12.66 -16.21 4.95
C ASP A 121 -12.87 -16.31 6.47
N ILE A 122 -11.78 -16.40 7.24
CA ILE A 122 -11.87 -16.50 8.68
C ILE A 122 -11.93 -15.08 9.25
N PRO A 123 -13.08 -14.62 9.77
CA PRO A 123 -13.13 -13.36 10.48
C PRO A 123 -12.36 -13.51 11.79
N VAL A 124 -11.48 -12.57 12.07
CA VAL A 124 -10.73 -12.59 13.31
C VAL A 124 -11.14 -11.41 14.17
N GLY A 125 -11.58 -11.69 15.39
CA GLY A 125 -11.72 -10.65 16.41
C GLY A 125 -10.35 -10.09 16.81
N LYS A 126 -10.30 -9.14 17.75
CA LYS A 126 -9.04 -8.49 18.20
C LYS A 126 -8.02 -9.43 18.90
N HIS A 127 -8.24 -10.74 18.95
CA HIS A 127 -7.44 -11.73 19.69
C HIS A 127 -7.39 -13.09 18.95
N LEU A 128 -6.18 -13.64 18.73
CA LEU A 128 -5.95 -14.93 18.04
C LEU A 128 -4.77 -15.69 18.65
N HIS A 129 -5.00 -16.93 19.04
CA HIS A 129 -4.08 -18.06 18.98
C HIS A 129 -4.42 -18.95 17.78
N TYR A 130 -3.59 -19.94 17.47
CA TYR A 130 -3.93 -21.00 16.50
C TYR A 130 -4.13 -22.33 17.22
N ARG A 131 -5.28 -22.98 17.01
CA ARG A 131 -5.49 -24.38 17.38
C ARG A 131 -5.72 -25.19 16.09
N HIS A 132 -4.90 -26.20 15.85
CA HIS A 132 -4.99 -27.08 14.67
C HIS A 132 -4.99 -26.31 13.33
N GLY A 133 -4.14 -25.29 13.20
CA GLY A 133 -4.04 -24.46 12.00
C GLY A 133 -5.13 -23.39 11.84
N VAL A 134 -6.13 -23.34 12.73
CA VAL A 134 -7.25 -22.38 12.69
C VAL A 134 -7.06 -21.32 13.79
N PRO A 135 -7.27 -20.03 13.50
CA PRO A 135 -7.27 -19.01 14.55
C PRO A 135 -8.40 -19.20 15.58
N GLU A 136 -8.09 -19.23 16.87
CA GLU A 136 -9.00 -19.28 18.02
C GLU A 136 -8.64 -18.15 19.03
N TRP A 137 -9.48 -17.79 20.00
CA TRP A 137 -9.30 -16.59 20.86
C TRP A 137 -8.37 -16.78 22.08
N ASP A 138 -7.21 -16.10 22.23
CA ASP A 138 -6.32 -16.24 23.43
C ASP A 138 -6.30 -15.05 24.40
N GLY A 139 -7.01 -13.97 24.09
CA GLY A 139 -7.06 -12.77 24.94
C GLY A 139 -5.85 -11.83 24.84
N HIS A 140 -4.91 -12.03 23.91
CA HIS A 140 -3.83 -11.07 23.66
C HIS A 140 -4.19 -10.13 22.49
N PRO A 141 -3.99 -8.79 22.60
CA PRO A 141 -4.24 -7.89 21.48
C PRO A 141 -3.35 -8.27 20.29
N LEU A 142 -3.96 -8.39 19.12
CA LEU A 142 -3.29 -8.87 17.89
C LEU A 142 -2.17 -7.95 17.40
N VAL A 143 -2.40 -6.64 17.51
CA VAL A 143 -1.65 -5.52 16.92
C VAL A 143 -1.89 -4.25 17.75
N PRO A 144 -1.20 -3.12 17.45
CA PRO A 144 -1.44 -1.85 18.14
C PRO A 144 -2.92 -1.51 18.32
N GLU A 145 -3.23 -0.84 19.42
CA GLU A 145 -4.59 -0.40 19.71
C GLU A 145 -5.11 0.50 18.58
N GLY A 146 -6.26 0.13 17.99
CA GLY A 146 -6.87 0.86 16.87
C GLY A 146 -6.76 0.18 15.51
N THR A 147 -5.89 -0.82 15.33
CA THR A 147 -5.80 -1.59 14.08
C THR A 147 -6.95 -2.61 14.01
N GLN A 148 -7.87 -2.42 13.06
CA GLN A 148 -8.90 -3.40 12.73
C GLN A 148 -8.29 -4.48 11.82
N PRO A 149 -8.31 -5.77 12.19
CA PRO A 149 -7.85 -6.82 11.30
C PRO A 149 -8.87 -7.13 10.19
N GLY A 150 -8.36 -7.58 9.05
CA GLY A 150 -9.13 -8.19 7.97
C GLY A 150 -9.40 -9.68 8.18
N PHE A 151 -9.58 -10.42 7.09
CA PHE A 151 -9.83 -11.87 7.09
C PHE A 151 -8.55 -12.69 7.10
N PHE A 152 -8.57 -13.85 7.74
CA PHE A 152 -7.41 -14.72 7.83
C PHE A 152 -7.54 -15.95 6.92
N CYS A 153 -6.38 -16.42 6.47
CA CYS A 153 -6.26 -17.60 5.63
C CYS A 153 -6.73 -18.87 6.35
N ASN A 154 -7.51 -19.68 5.64
CA ASN A 154 -7.97 -21.01 6.04
C ASN A 154 -6.99 -22.11 5.60
N LEU A 155 -5.70 -21.84 5.72
CA LEU A 155 -4.66 -22.82 5.38
C LEU A 155 -4.52 -23.85 6.50
N ARG A 156 -4.75 -25.13 6.18
CA ARG A 156 -4.59 -26.25 7.12
C ARG A 156 -3.21 -26.90 6.98
N HIS A 157 -2.80 -27.66 7.99
CA HIS A 157 -1.57 -28.47 7.98
C HIS A 157 -0.24 -27.70 8.01
N TYR A 158 -0.23 -26.50 8.57
CA TYR A 158 1.00 -25.70 8.76
C TYR A 158 1.46 -25.59 10.22
N ASP A 159 0.89 -26.39 11.12
CA ASP A 159 1.19 -26.32 12.57
C ASP A 159 2.69 -26.47 12.89
N ASP A 160 3.39 -27.32 12.13
CA ASP A 160 4.84 -27.55 12.29
C ASP A 160 5.69 -26.32 11.92
N TYR A 161 5.10 -25.35 11.21
CA TYR A 161 5.75 -24.12 10.75
C TYR A 161 5.32 -22.89 11.58
N LEU A 162 4.68 -23.06 12.74
CA LEU A 162 4.22 -21.95 13.57
C LEU A 162 5.18 -21.58 14.71
N LYS A 163 6.42 -22.08 14.66
CA LYS A 163 7.44 -21.72 15.65
C LYS A 163 7.67 -20.21 15.66
N PRO A 164 7.81 -19.57 16.84
CA PRO A 164 8.09 -18.15 16.92
C PRO A 164 9.34 -17.76 16.12
N TYR A 165 9.27 -16.60 15.48
CA TYR A 165 10.39 -15.95 14.80
C TYR A 165 10.56 -14.55 15.41
N ASP A 166 11.81 -14.16 15.66
CA ASP A 166 12.13 -12.86 16.22
C ASP A 166 12.42 -11.87 15.09
N PHE A 167 11.37 -11.15 14.66
CA PHE A 167 11.48 -10.14 13.61
C PHE A 167 12.38 -8.99 14.05
N GLN A 168 13.44 -8.73 13.30
CA GLN A 168 14.38 -7.65 13.58
C GLN A 168 13.97 -6.34 12.91
N TYR A 169 13.27 -6.41 11.77
CA TYR A 169 12.95 -5.26 10.92
C TYR A 169 11.44 -5.01 10.83
N CYS A 170 10.63 -6.06 10.66
CA CYS A 170 9.18 -5.91 10.66
C CYS A 170 8.65 -5.67 12.08
N LYS A 171 7.88 -4.60 12.24
CA LYS A 171 7.22 -4.24 13.50
C LYS A 171 5.87 -4.92 13.58
N HIS A 172 5.54 -5.51 14.73
CA HIS A 172 4.25 -6.15 14.99
C HIS A 172 3.87 -7.32 14.04
N ALA A 173 4.83 -7.81 13.25
CA ALA A 173 4.67 -9.04 12.49
C ALA A 173 4.69 -10.25 13.43
N LYS A 174 3.96 -11.29 13.04
CA LYS A 174 3.79 -12.52 13.82
C LYS A 174 3.71 -13.72 12.89
N VAL A 175 4.41 -14.79 13.27
CA VAL A 175 4.28 -16.09 12.61
C VAL A 175 2.86 -16.63 12.81
N GLY A 176 2.34 -17.27 11.78
CA GLY A 176 1.00 -17.82 11.72
C GLY A 176 -0.03 -16.86 11.15
N TYR A 177 0.18 -15.56 11.28
CA TYR A 177 -0.79 -14.52 10.91
C TYR A 177 -0.92 -14.38 9.40
N THR A 178 -2.05 -13.85 8.95
CA THR A 178 -2.29 -13.47 7.56
C THR A 178 -2.01 -11.99 7.37
N TYR A 179 -1.37 -11.66 6.26
CA TYR A 179 -1.20 -10.28 5.81
C TYR A 179 -1.52 -10.18 4.32
N GLU A 180 -2.12 -9.06 3.92
CA GLU A 180 -2.29 -8.70 2.53
C GLU A 180 -1.27 -7.64 2.15
N PHE A 181 -0.38 -7.99 1.22
CA PHE A 181 0.64 -7.10 0.67
C PHE A 181 0.08 -6.34 -0.53
N HIS A 182 0.26 -5.02 -0.52
CA HIS A 182 -0.16 -4.12 -1.59
C HIS A 182 1.06 -3.56 -2.31
N TRP A 183 1.23 -4.00 -3.55
CA TRP A 183 2.21 -3.43 -4.46
C TRP A 183 1.53 -2.34 -5.27
N VAL A 184 1.88 -1.08 -4.98
CA VAL A 184 1.18 0.08 -5.53
C VAL A 184 1.95 0.64 -6.72
N PHE A 185 1.28 0.74 -7.87
CA PHE A 185 1.81 1.27 -9.10
C PHE A 185 1.00 2.49 -9.54
N SER A 186 1.68 3.53 -10.03
CA SER A 186 1.03 4.73 -10.54
C SER A 186 1.59 5.19 -11.88
N SER A 187 0.70 5.65 -12.76
CA SER A 187 1.07 6.31 -14.01
C SER A 187 1.73 7.67 -13.81
N ALA A 188 1.61 8.22 -12.60
CA ALA A 188 2.21 9.50 -12.21
C ALA A 188 3.38 9.36 -11.25
N GLY A 189 3.87 8.14 -10.98
CA GLY A 189 5.07 7.94 -10.16
C GLY A 189 6.32 8.57 -10.79
N PRO A 190 7.43 8.73 -10.03
CA PRO A 190 8.66 9.35 -10.53
C PRO A 190 9.18 8.73 -11.84
N LEU A 191 9.77 9.56 -12.71
CA LEU A 191 10.41 9.12 -13.97
C LEU A 191 11.81 8.54 -13.75
N GLU A 192 12.48 8.97 -12.69
CA GLU A 192 13.78 8.43 -12.31
C GLU A 192 13.59 6.97 -11.93
N ARG A 193 14.21 6.07 -12.71
CA ARG A 193 14.15 4.61 -12.52
C ARG A 193 14.98 4.10 -11.35
N GLU A 194 15.67 4.98 -10.62
CA GLU A 194 16.19 4.58 -9.32
C GLU A 194 15.01 4.27 -8.42
N PHE A 195 14.91 3.01 -7.99
CA PHE A 195 13.88 2.49 -7.09
C PHE A 195 13.78 3.35 -5.84
N ARG A 196 12.96 4.39 -5.88
CA ARG A 196 12.59 5.21 -4.73
C ARG A 196 11.08 5.08 -4.60
N ILE A 197 10.67 3.98 -3.96
CA ILE A 197 9.35 3.88 -3.34
C ILE A 197 9.36 4.73 -2.06
N PHE A 198 8.21 5.24 -1.62
CA PHE A 198 8.12 6.13 -0.47
C PHE A 198 6.97 5.71 0.45
N ASN A 199 6.99 6.19 1.69
CA ASN A 199 5.89 6.00 2.65
C ASN A 199 4.55 6.49 2.08
N GLY A 200 3.50 5.69 2.26
CA GLY A 200 2.13 6.06 1.89
C GLY A 200 1.90 6.30 0.39
N LEU A 201 0.73 6.88 0.06
CA LEU A 201 0.27 7.03 -1.32
C LEU A 201 0.71 8.33 -2.01
N GLY A 202 1.45 9.21 -1.34
CA GLY A 202 1.77 10.55 -1.84
C GLY A 202 2.45 10.57 -3.21
N GLN A 203 3.32 9.58 -3.48
CA GLN A 203 4.01 9.49 -4.78
C GLN A 203 3.15 8.98 -5.92
N ALA A 204 1.97 8.41 -5.62
CA ALA A 204 1.02 8.06 -6.66
C ALA A 204 0.55 9.30 -7.43
N PHE A 205 0.70 10.52 -6.90
CA PHE A 205 0.23 11.78 -7.48
C PHE A 205 1.38 12.72 -7.92
N ASN A 206 2.62 12.23 -7.94
CA ASN A 206 3.81 13.07 -8.14
C ASN A 206 3.75 13.91 -9.42
N ARG A 207 3.36 13.30 -10.56
CA ARG A 207 3.30 13.98 -11.87
C ARG A 207 1.90 14.34 -12.35
N SER A 208 0.85 13.93 -11.65
CA SER A 208 -0.54 14.12 -12.07
C SER A 208 -1.45 14.22 -10.86
N LYS A 209 -2.43 15.12 -10.93
CA LYS A 209 -3.51 15.22 -9.94
C LYS A 209 -4.58 14.13 -10.11
N ASN A 210 -4.63 13.50 -11.29
CA ASN A 210 -5.54 12.40 -11.61
C ASN A 210 -4.72 11.20 -12.15
N PRO A 211 -3.93 10.54 -11.29
CA PRO A 211 -3.19 9.36 -11.71
C PRO A 211 -4.14 8.19 -11.94
N THR A 212 -3.69 7.26 -12.77
CA THR A 212 -4.22 5.90 -12.73
C THR A 212 -3.37 5.12 -11.75
N ALA A 213 -4.00 4.38 -10.84
CA ALA A 213 -3.34 3.48 -9.92
C ALA A 213 -3.71 2.03 -10.23
N ILE A 214 -2.72 1.14 -10.11
CA ILE A 214 -2.91 -0.31 -10.06
C ILE A 214 -2.37 -0.78 -8.71
N VAL A 215 -3.14 -1.59 -7.99
CA VAL A 215 -2.69 -2.24 -6.75
C VAL A 215 -2.77 -3.76 -6.93
N ARG A 216 -1.63 -4.42 -6.75
CA ARG A 216 -1.55 -5.87 -6.68
C ARG A 216 -1.69 -6.30 -5.22
N GLY A 217 -2.75 -7.04 -4.90
CA GLY A 217 -3.01 -7.60 -3.57
C GLY A 217 -2.61 -9.07 -3.50
N GLN A 218 -1.65 -9.41 -2.63
CA GLN A 218 -1.25 -10.79 -2.34
C GLN A 218 -1.52 -11.13 -0.88
N VAL A 219 -2.34 -12.15 -0.63
CA VAL A 219 -2.73 -12.56 0.71
C VAL A 219 -1.91 -13.77 1.14
N CYS A 220 -0.94 -13.59 2.03
CA CYS A 220 -0.12 -14.69 2.52
C CYS A 220 -0.29 -14.94 4.01
N ARG A 221 -0.23 -16.21 4.40
CA ARG A 221 0.02 -16.62 5.78
C ARG A 221 1.52 -16.69 6.05
N ILE A 222 1.97 -16.11 7.15
CA ILE A 222 3.38 -16.17 7.55
C ILE A 222 3.67 -17.48 8.23
N ILE A 223 4.70 -18.17 7.77
CA ILE A 223 5.19 -19.42 8.32
C ILE A 223 6.66 -19.28 8.70
N ASN A 224 7.14 -20.07 9.65
CA ASN A 224 8.55 -20.15 9.99
C ASN A 224 9.10 -21.48 9.49
N ASP A 225 9.73 -21.46 8.32
CA ASP A 225 10.34 -22.63 7.72
C ASP A 225 11.82 -22.70 8.09
N GLU A 226 12.16 -23.63 8.98
CA GLU A 226 13.54 -23.87 9.42
C GLU A 226 14.46 -24.42 8.32
N ARG A 227 13.98 -24.62 7.08
CA ARG A 227 14.83 -24.97 5.92
C ARG A 227 15.61 -23.76 5.38
N LEU A 228 15.10 -22.54 5.57
CA LEU A 228 15.80 -21.29 5.25
C LEU A 228 16.76 -20.95 6.38
N ARG A 229 18.01 -21.46 6.29
CA ARG A 229 19.01 -21.39 7.36
C ARG A 229 20.17 -20.46 7.05
N THR A 230 20.46 -20.24 5.76
CA THR A 230 21.58 -19.40 5.33
C THR A 230 21.08 -18.12 4.69
N GLU A 231 21.92 -17.09 4.73
CA GLU A 231 21.64 -15.80 4.09
C GLU A 231 21.34 -15.94 2.60
N ASP A 232 22.09 -16.79 1.89
CA ASP A 232 21.88 -17.02 0.47
C ASP A 232 20.48 -17.61 0.17
N GLN A 233 20.00 -18.53 1.02
CA GLN A 233 18.67 -19.11 0.83
C GLN A 233 17.56 -18.09 1.11
N ILE A 234 17.76 -17.23 2.11
CA ILE A 234 16.83 -16.14 2.43
C ILE A 234 16.79 -15.12 1.29
N GLU A 235 17.95 -14.75 0.74
CA GLU A 235 18.02 -13.87 -0.43
C GLU A 235 17.37 -14.48 -1.67
N GLU A 236 17.55 -15.78 -1.92
CA GLU A 236 16.87 -16.47 -3.02
C GLU A 236 15.34 -16.47 -2.84
N ASP A 237 14.84 -16.82 -1.65
CA ASP A 237 13.40 -16.79 -1.34
C ASP A 237 12.83 -15.37 -1.40
N TYR A 238 13.58 -14.36 -0.94
CA TYR A 238 13.25 -12.95 -1.07
C TYR A 238 13.16 -12.52 -2.54
N ASN A 239 14.18 -12.79 -3.35
CA ASN A 239 14.18 -12.43 -4.77
C ASN A 239 13.01 -13.09 -5.50
N ASN A 240 12.73 -14.35 -5.18
CA ASN A 240 11.53 -15.03 -5.66
C ASN A 240 10.26 -14.27 -5.25
N PHE A 241 10.09 -13.90 -3.98
CA PHE A 241 8.91 -13.18 -3.51
C PHE A 241 8.73 -11.80 -4.18
N ILE A 242 9.79 -10.99 -4.27
CA ILE A 242 9.72 -9.64 -4.87
C ILE A 242 9.61 -9.64 -6.40
N GLU A 243 9.83 -10.78 -7.06
CA GLU A 243 9.55 -10.95 -8.48
C GLU A 243 8.19 -11.61 -8.71
N GLN A 244 7.75 -12.45 -7.78
CA GLN A 244 6.50 -13.22 -7.87
C GLN A 244 5.23 -12.37 -7.83
N TRP A 245 5.23 -11.12 -7.39
CA TRP A 245 4.03 -10.28 -7.55
C TRP A 245 3.61 -10.15 -9.03
N ARG A 246 4.55 -10.37 -9.97
CA ARG A 246 4.34 -10.37 -11.42
C ARG A 246 3.60 -11.60 -11.93
N GLU A 247 3.42 -12.65 -11.13
CA GLU A 247 2.74 -13.88 -11.54
C GLU A 247 1.83 -14.35 -10.39
N PRO A 248 0.53 -14.65 -10.60
CA PRO A 248 -0.29 -15.17 -9.51
C PRO A 248 0.28 -16.50 -8.99
N TYR A 249 0.76 -16.50 -7.75
CA TYR A 249 1.58 -17.57 -7.14
C TYR A 249 0.95 -18.98 -7.20
N LEU A 250 -0.39 -19.10 -7.27
CA LEU A 250 -1.11 -20.38 -7.23
C LEU A 250 -2.33 -20.47 -8.17
N GLY A 251 -2.35 -19.63 -9.21
CA GLY A 251 -3.44 -19.60 -10.17
C GLY A 251 -4.71 -18.98 -9.60
N ASP A 252 -5.35 -18.17 -10.44
CA ASP A 252 -6.58 -17.40 -10.18
C ASP A 252 -6.34 -16.13 -9.36
N ALA A 253 -5.97 -15.07 -10.07
CA ALA A 253 -6.18 -13.70 -9.61
C ALA A 253 -7.38 -13.10 -10.34
N VAL A 254 -7.97 -12.08 -9.73
CA VAL A 254 -9.00 -11.27 -10.39
C VAL A 254 -8.58 -9.82 -10.48
N ARG A 255 -9.13 -9.14 -11.48
CA ARG A 255 -9.01 -7.70 -11.64
C ARG A 255 -10.36 -7.02 -11.62
N TYR A 256 -10.45 -5.88 -10.95
CA TYR A 256 -11.66 -5.08 -10.88
C TYR A 256 -11.35 -3.61 -10.60
N VAL A 257 -12.32 -2.74 -10.89
CA VAL A 257 -12.25 -1.32 -10.52
C VAL A 257 -12.84 -1.17 -9.12
N GLY A 258 -12.10 -0.54 -8.23
CA GLY A 258 -12.51 -0.24 -6.87
C GLY A 258 -11.93 1.11 -6.41
N SER A 259 -11.61 1.21 -5.12
CA SER A 259 -11.11 2.45 -4.52
C SER A 259 -9.88 2.25 -3.64
N THR A 260 -9.36 3.32 -3.04
CA THR A 260 -8.47 3.17 -1.88
C THR A 260 -9.25 2.65 -0.67
N THR A 261 -8.54 2.00 0.27
CA THR A 261 -9.11 1.23 1.39
C THR A 261 -8.89 1.86 2.77
N GLY A 262 -8.50 3.13 2.80
CA GLY A 262 -8.21 3.87 4.03
C GLY A 262 -9.24 3.69 5.15
N PRO A 263 -8.83 3.57 6.42
CA PRO A 263 -9.72 3.25 7.54
C PRO A 263 -10.75 4.35 7.84
N SER A 264 -10.60 5.54 7.26
CA SER A 264 -11.56 6.65 7.32
C SER A 264 -12.83 6.41 6.50
N TYR A 265 -12.81 5.47 5.55
CA TYR A 265 -13.93 5.13 4.67
C TYR A 265 -14.74 3.93 5.18
N ASN A 266 -16.05 3.91 4.87
CA ASN A 266 -16.99 2.87 5.27
C ASN A 266 -18.10 2.69 4.22
N ASN A 267 -19.18 1.97 4.54
CA ASN A 267 -20.33 1.76 3.64
C ASN A 267 -21.31 2.96 3.56
N GLU A 268 -20.95 4.11 4.14
CA GLU A 268 -21.69 5.37 3.99
C GLU A 268 -20.83 6.46 3.32
N VAL A 269 -19.59 6.64 3.80
CA VAL A 269 -18.58 7.59 3.31
C VAL A 269 -17.52 6.85 2.54
N CYS A 270 -17.44 7.13 1.24
CA CYS A 270 -16.64 6.38 0.29
C CYS A 270 -15.42 7.15 -0.20
N SER A 271 -14.40 6.41 -0.62
CA SER A 271 -13.19 6.98 -1.17
C SER A 271 -13.46 7.64 -2.52
N PRO A 272 -12.96 8.86 -2.76
CA PRO A 272 -13.08 9.54 -4.04
C PRO A 272 -12.08 9.02 -5.08
N LEU A 273 -11.10 8.19 -4.67
CA LEU A 273 -10.02 7.74 -5.53
C LEU A 273 -10.30 6.37 -6.12
N GLN A 274 -10.35 6.31 -7.44
CA GLN A 274 -10.53 5.06 -8.20
C GLN A 274 -9.20 4.31 -8.35
N VAL A 275 -9.22 2.99 -8.10
CA VAL A 275 -8.05 2.11 -8.16
C VAL A 275 -8.36 0.88 -9.04
N ASN A 276 -7.40 0.44 -9.83
CA ASN A 276 -7.46 -0.86 -10.51
C ASN A 276 -6.84 -1.91 -9.60
N TRP A 277 -7.66 -2.82 -9.09
CA TRP A 277 -7.22 -3.87 -8.19
C TRP A 277 -6.92 -5.16 -8.93
N HIS A 278 -5.78 -5.78 -8.65
CA HIS A 278 -5.35 -7.10 -9.12
C HIS A 278 -5.11 -8.00 -7.89
N VAL A 279 -6.07 -8.84 -7.53
CA VAL A 279 -6.09 -9.53 -6.23
C VAL A 279 -6.00 -11.03 -6.41
N ASP A 280 -5.08 -11.67 -5.68
CA ASP A 280 -5.04 -13.13 -5.63
C ASP A 280 -6.27 -13.69 -4.93
N THR A 281 -6.95 -14.65 -5.56
CA THR A 281 -8.15 -15.25 -4.95
C THR A 281 -7.82 -16.34 -3.93
N LYS A 282 -6.55 -16.79 -3.87
CA LYS A 282 -6.06 -17.85 -2.99
C LYS A 282 -4.99 -17.33 -2.03
N CYS A 283 -4.88 -18.00 -0.88
CA CYS A 283 -3.81 -17.71 0.06
C CYS A 283 -2.46 -18.30 -0.38
N CYS A 284 -1.40 -17.51 -0.27
CA CYS A 284 -0.02 -17.99 -0.31
C CYS A 284 0.52 -18.29 1.10
N THR A 285 1.71 -18.89 1.16
CA THR A 285 2.54 -18.89 2.36
C THR A 285 3.80 -18.07 2.09
N LEU A 286 4.21 -17.27 3.08
CA LEU A 286 5.45 -16.51 3.04
C LEU A 286 6.27 -16.83 4.29
N THR A 287 7.58 -17.01 4.13
CA THR A 287 8.43 -17.32 5.27
C THR A 287 8.70 -16.06 6.10
N ALA A 288 8.79 -16.21 7.42
CA ALA A 288 9.03 -15.11 8.35
C ALA A 288 10.38 -14.44 8.06
N GLN A 289 11.40 -15.24 7.69
CA GLN A 289 12.71 -14.78 7.26
C GLN A 289 12.62 -13.85 6.03
N THR A 290 11.84 -14.26 5.02
CA THR A 290 11.65 -13.45 3.82
C THR A 290 10.83 -12.20 4.08
N MET A 291 9.79 -12.28 4.91
CA MET A 291 9.04 -11.10 5.33
C MET A 291 9.95 -10.09 6.04
N ASP A 292 10.80 -10.55 6.96
CA ASP A 292 11.73 -9.67 7.69
C ASP A 292 12.81 -9.08 6.77
N ARG A 293 13.31 -9.86 5.79
CA ARG A 293 14.19 -9.38 4.72
C ARG A 293 13.50 -8.32 3.86
N THR A 294 12.22 -8.47 3.55
CA THR A 294 11.44 -7.43 2.86
C THR A 294 11.37 -6.15 3.68
N CYS A 295 11.07 -6.22 4.99
CA CYS A 295 11.07 -5.04 5.85
C CYS A 295 12.46 -4.38 5.96
N GLN A 296 13.55 -5.17 5.97
CA GLN A 296 14.90 -4.64 5.91
C GLN A 296 15.12 -3.80 4.65
N ARG A 297 14.76 -4.34 3.48
CA ARG A 297 14.91 -3.66 2.18
C ARG A 297 14.00 -2.43 2.08
N MET A 298 12.78 -2.50 2.62
CA MET A 298 11.88 -1.36 2.76
C MET A 298 12.51 -0.26 3.63
N ALA A 299 13.12 -0.61 4.77
CA ALA A 299 13.77 0.35 5.65
C ALA A 299 14.97 1.04 4.97
N GLU A 300 15.78 0.31 4.20
CA GLU A 300 16.90 0.85 3.42
C GLU A 300 16.43 1.87 2.36
N LEU A 301 15.21 1.68 1.83
CA LEU A 301 14.55 2.60 0.90
C LEU A 301 13.82 3.77 1.61
N GLY A 302 13.79 3.78 2.95
CA GLY A 302 13.17 4.84 3.75
C GLY A 302 11.69 4.61 4.08
N LEU A 303 11.13 3.42 3.85
CA LEU A 303 9.72 3.07 4.10
C LEU A 303 9.45 2.80 5.59
N THR A 304 9.85 3.71 6.47
CA THR A 304 9.87 3.49 7.92
C THR A 304 8.49 3.43 8.58
N THR A 305 7.44 3.97 7.94
CA THR A 305 6.04 3.89 8.42
C THR A 305 5.36 2.61 7.99
N ASP A 306 5.79 2.03 6.88
CA ASP A 306 5.16 0.84 6.27
C ASP A 306 5.86 -0.46 6.72
N LEU A 307 6.69 -0.37 7.78
CA LEU A 307 7.31 -1.52 8.46
C LEU A 307 6.37 -2.18 9.48
N ALA A 308 5.14 -1.69 9.63
CA ALA A 308 4.11 -2.23 10.52
C ALA A 308 2.83 -2.49 9.71
N PRO A 309 1.95 -3.42 10.14
CA PRO A 309 0.71 -3.66 9.42
C PRO A 309 -0.24 -2.47 9.56
N HIS A 310 -0.85 -2.09 8.45
CA HIS A 310 -2.02 -1.22 8.44
C HIS A 310 -3.28 -1.98 8.87
N GLY A 311 -4.30 -1.23 9.29
CA GLY A 311 -5.62 -1.78 9.57
C GLY A 311 -6.42 -1.96 8.29
N SER A 312 -7.44 -2.81 8.35
CA SER A 312 -8.42 -2.98 7.29
C SER A 312 -9.70 -2.23 7.64
N ARG A 313 -10.29 -1.51 6.66
CA ARG A 313 -11.68 -1.06 6.80
C ARG A 313 -12.65 -2.25 6.76
N GLU A 314 -13.92 -1.98 7.07
CA GLU A 314 -14.96 -3.00 6.83
C GLU A 314 -15.06 -3.36 5.35
N LEU A 315 -15.36 -4.65 5.10
CA LEU A 315 -15.63 -5.15 3.76
C LEU A 315 -16.76 -4.34 3.13
N VAL A 316 -16.59 -3.97 1.86
CA VAL A 316 -17.57 -3.15 1.15
C VAL A 316 -18.84 -3.96 0.91
N ASP A 317 -19.98 -3.33 1.18
CA ASP A 317 -21.29 -3.89 0.89
C ASP A 317 -21.41 -4.22 -0.59
N ARG A 318 -22.16 -5.29 -0.87
CA ARG A 318 -22.46 -5.72 -2.24
C ARG A 318 -22.98 -4.56 -3.11
N ALA A 319 -23.76 -3.65 -2.52
CA ALA A 319 -24.34 -2.49 -3.18
C ALA A 319 -23.30 -1.52 -3.78
N TYR A 320 -22.11 -1.46 -3.18
CA TYR A 320 -21.02 -0.55 -3.56
C TYR A 320 -19.82 -1.29 -4.14
N SER A 321 -19.89 -2.62 -4.23
CA SER A 321 -18.89 -3.47 -4.88
C SER A 321 -19.09 -3.51 -6.40
N SER A 322 -18.00 -3.67 -7.14
CA SER A 322 -18.06 -3.77 -8.60
C SER A 322 -18.89 -4.98 -9.08
N VAL A 323 -19.70 -4.82 -10.12
CA VAL A 323 -20.52 -5.91 -10.68
C VAL A 323 -19.67 -7.09 -11.13
N VAL A 324 -18.55 -6.83 -11.79
CA VAL A 324 -17.71 -7.89 -12.40
C VAL A 324 -16.28 -7.76 -11.90
N ALA A 325 -15.75 -8.89 -11.44
CA ALA A 325 -14.33 -9.14 -11.38
C ALA A 325 -13.96 -10.04 -12.57
N TYR A 326 -12.92 -9.66 -13.29
CA TYR A 326 -12.44 -10.39 -14.45
C TYR A 326 -11.28 -11.27 -14.01
N PRO A 327 -11.09 -12.46 -14.61
CA PRO A 327 -9.85 -13.20 -14.44
C PRO A 327 -8.65 -12.31 -14.83
N LEU A 328 -7.59 -12.41 -14.05
CA LEU A 328 -6.27 -11.91 -14.40
C LEU A 328 -5.46 -13.11 -14.85
N ASN A 329 -5.42 -13.34 -16.16
CA ASN A 329 -4.83 -14.54 -16.74
C ASN A 329 -3.33 -14.34 -16.96
N ASP A 330 -2.55 -15.42 -16.89
CA ASP A 330 -1.10 -15.37 -17.11
C ASP A 330 -0.67 -14.79 -18.47
N GLU A 331 -1.50 -14.89 -19.52
CA GLU A 331 -1.19 -14.25 -20.81
C GLU A 331 -1.09 -12.73 -20.69
N ASP A 332 -1.86 -12.15 -19.76
CA ASP A 332 -1.84 -10.71 -19.47
C ASP A 332 -0.61 -10.35 -18.63
N MET A 333 -0.05 -11.24 -17.81
CA MET A 333 1.06 -10.93 -16.90
C MET A 333 2.46 -11.21 -17.50
N ARG A 334 2.59 -12.18 -18.43
CA ARG A 334 3.88 -12.76 -18.89
C ARG A 334 4.72 -11.96 -19.90
N HIS A 335 4.36 -10.72 -20.24
CA HIS A 335 5.05 -9.98 -21.31
C HIS A 335 5.92 -8.84 -20.81
#